data_AF-A0AAE0P5Z1-F1
#
_entry.id   AF-A0AAE0P5Z1-F1
#
_cell.length_a   1.000
_cell.length_b   1.000
_cell.length_c   1.000
_cell.angle_alpha   90.00
_cell.angle_beta   90.00
_cell.angle_gamma   90.00
#
_symmetry.space_group_name_H-M   'P 1'
#
loop_
_entity.id
_entity.type
_entity.pdbx_description
1 polymer ?
#
loop_
_entity_poly.entity_id
_entity_poly.type
_entity_poly.pdbx_seq_one_letter_code
_entity_poly.pdbx_strand_id
1 'polypeptide(L)'
;MMRVGQDIEAQQNRPNRIRWLAADGTRPLSEQIAEGVLRGPEPGYDIVMANWLFDHATSLADLEAMWRNVAANLKPGGKFLGVRATNIRAPYMSVGKYGVTFTEVEEIPGPGLKYVCGCLTQPPFAFGATSMESTYSLADDIPRGLGLVDFAVIPAAETELVRNDTEFWADFVNDPNLAVVVAKKA
;
A
#
# COMPACT_ATOMS: atom_id res chain seq x y z
N MET A 1 -6.50 -7.60 -10.98
CA MET A 1 -7.39 -6.79 -10.11
C MET A 1 -8.34 -5.88 -10.89
N MET A 2 -7.86 -5.01 -11.79
CA MET A 2 -8.72 -4.02 -12.47
C MET A 2 -9.92 -4.62 -13.22
N ARG A 3 -9.70 -5.63 -14.08
CA ARG A 3 -10.79 -6.31 -14.82
C ARG A 3 -11.86 -6.89 -13.89
N VAL A 4 -11.46 -7.55 -12.81
CA VAL A 4 -12.39 -8.12 -11.82
C VAL A 4 -13.26 -7.03 -11.20
N GLY A 5 -12.67 -5.88 -10.86
CA GLY A 5 -13.43 -4.75 -10.34
C GLY A 5 -14.42 -4.17 -11.38
N GLN A 6 -14.00 -4.06 -12.64
CA GLN A 6 -14.88 -3.63 -13.74
C GLN A 6 -16.06 -4.59 -13.94
N ASP A 7 -15.81 -5.90 -13.90
CA ASP A 7 -16.83 -6.93 -14.04
C ASP A 7 -17.85 -6.85 -12.88
N ILE A 8 -17.38 -6.63 -11.64
CA ILE A 8 -18.25 -6.45 -10.47
C ILE A 8 -19.14 -5.20 -10.63
N GLU A 9 -18.58 -4.05 -11.02
CA GLU A 9 -19.38 -2.83 -11.24
C GLU A 9 -20.41 -3.01 -12.35
N ALA A 10 -20.06 -3.73 -13.43
CA ALA A 10 -20.97 -4.05 -14.52
C ALA A 10 -22.12 -4.96 -14.05
N GLN A 11 -21.81 -6.02 -13.30
CA GLN A 11 -22.82 -6.94 -12.73
C GLN A 11 -23.77 -6.24 -11.75
N GLN A 12 -23.27 -5.26 -11.01
CA GLN A 12 -24.09 -4.47 -10.08
C GLN A 12 -24.84 -3.30 -10.74
N ASN A 13 -24.73 -3.15 -12.07
CA ASN A 13 -25.34 -2.07 -12.84
C ASN A 13 -24.98 -0.67 -12.29
N ARG A 14 -23.70 -0.47 -11.94
CA ARG A 14 -23.15 0.80 -11.43
C ARG A 14 -22.15 1.43 -12.40
N PRO A 15 -22.54 1.67 -13.67
CA PRO A 15 -21.62 2.25 -14.63
C PRO A 15 -21.13 3.62 -14.13
N ASN A 16 -19.85 3.91 -14.40
CA ASN A 16 -19.21 5.21 -14.16
C ASN A 16 -19.03 5.62 -12.68
N ARG A 17 -19.22 4.72 -11.70
CA ARG A 17 -18.88 5.00 -10.29
C ARG A 17 -17.37 5.05 -10.03
N ILE A 18 -16.62 4.19 -10.73
CA ILE A 18 -15.17 4.07 -10.60
C ILE A 18 -14.55 4.36 -11.96
N ARG A 19 -13.55 5.26 -11.96
CA ARG A 19 -12.66 5.47 -13.11
C ARG A 19 -11.43 4.58 -12.94
N TRP A 20 -11.19 3.72 -13.92
CA TRP A 20 -10.09 2.75 -13.89
C TRP A 20 -8.96 3.25 -14.77
N LEU A 21 -7.76 3.39 -14.21
CA LEU A 21 -6.57 3.90 -14.90
C LEU A 21 -5.40 2.98 -14.61
N ALA A 22 -4.66 2.59 -15.64
CA ALA A 22 -3.42 1.82 -15.53
C ALA A 22 -2.24 2.77 -15.77
N ALA A 23 -1.31 2.80 -14.83
CA ALA A 23 -0.10 3.62 -14.89
C ALA A 23 1.01 2.98 -14.06
N ASP A 24 2.24 3.36 -14.35
CA ASP A 24 3.42 3.04 -13.56
C ASP A 24 3.55 4.02 -12.39
N GLY A 25 3.46 3.50 -11.16
CA GLY A 25 3.54 4.29 -9.93
C GLY A 25 4.91 4.90 -9.66
N THR A 26 5.96 4.40 -10.31
CA THR A 26 7.35 4.92 -10.21
C THR A 26 7.59 6.15 -11.08
N ARG A 27 6.60 6.54 -11.89
CA ARG A 27 6.68 7.67 -12.81
C ARG A 27 5.59 8.69 -12.51
N PRO A 28 5.77 9.97 -12.87
CA PRO A 28 4.72 10.98 -12.68
C PRO A 28 3.41 10.57 -13.34
N LEU A 29 2.32 10.51 -12.59
CA LEU A 29 1.02 10.12 -13.13
C LEU A 29 0.48 11.12 -14.16
N SER A 30 0.82 12.40 -14.03
CA SER A 30 0.43 13.48 -14.96
C SER A 30 1.03 13.33 -16.36
N GLU A 31 2.11 12.56 -16.52
CA GLU A 31 2.72 12.28 -17.82
C GLU A 31 2.12 11.06 -18.51
N GLN A 32 1.41 10.22 -17.75
CA GLN A 32 0.88 8.94 -18.21
C GLN A 32 -0.62 8.96 -18.43
N ILE A 33 -1.31 9.87 -17.72
CA ILE A 33 -2.76 9.98 -17.72
C ILE A 33 -3.11 11.33 -18.33
N ALA A 34 -3.99 11.32 -19.33
CA ALA A 34 -4.43 12.53 -20.01
C ALA A 34 -4.97 13.59 -19.01
N GLU A 35 -4.71 14.85 -19.33
CA GLU A 35 -5.16 15.98 -18.51
C GLU A 35 -6.68 15.94 -18.27
N GLY A 36 -7.11 16.31 -17.06
CA GLY A 36 -8.51 16.24 -16.64
C GLY A 36 -9.05 14.82 -16.38
N VAL A 37 -8.36 13.76 -16.81
CA VAL A 37 -8.79 12.37 -16.57
C VAL A 37 -8.44 11.90 -15.17
N LEU A 38 -7.35 12.39 -14.57
CA LEU A 38 -7.01 12.02 -13.20
C LEU A 38 -8.02 12.67 -12.22
N ARG A 39 -7.98 14.00 -12.07
CA ARG A 39 -8.69 14.72 -10.99
C ARG A 39 -9.97 15.44 -11.42
N GLY A 40 -10.33 15.41 -12.70
CA GLY A 40 -11.36 16.31 -13.22
C GLY A 40 -10.93 17.78 -13.05
N PRO A 41 -11.85 18.71 -12.73
CA PRO A 41 -11.53 20.12 -12.50
C PRO A 41 -10.93 20.42 -11.12
N GLU A 42 -10.91 19.44 -10.20
CA GLU A 42 -10.50 19.63 -8.82
C GLU A 42 -8.96 19.65 -8.67
N PRO A 43 -8.41 20.40 -7.70
CA PRO A 43 -6.97 20.50 -7.50
C PRO A 43 -6.33 19.21 -6.95
N GLY A 44 -7.12 18.29 -6.39
CA GLY A 44 -6.65 17.07 -5.73
C GLY A 44 -7.81 16.19 -5.28
N TYR A 45 -7.49 15.06 -4.64
CA TYR A 45 -8.45 14.20 -3.95
C TYR A 45 -8.47 14.49 -2.44
N ASP A 46 -9.64 14.32 -1.82
CA ASP A 46 -9.79 14.40 -0.37
C ASP A 46 -9.07 13.26 0.35
N ILE A 47 -8.98 12.09 -0.30
CA ILE A 47 -8.27 10.91 0.17
C ILE A 47 -7.46 10.32 -0.99
N VAL A 48 -6.19 10.00 -0.75
CA VAL A 48 -5.38 9.16 -1.63
C VAL A 48 -5.01 7.90 -0.89
N MET A 49 -5.33 6.75 -1.50
CA MET A 49 -5.02 5.43 -0.93
C MET A 49 -3.86 4.76 -1.66
N ALA A 50 -2.91 4.19 -0.90
CA ALA A 50 -1.82 3.38 -1.44
C ALA A 50 -1.75 2.03 -0.69
N ASN A 51 -2.47 1.04 -1.22
CA ASN A 51 -2.54 -0.29 -0.61
C ASN A 51 -1.62 -1.23 -1.39
N TRP A 52 -0.54 -1.68 -0.75
CA TRP A 52 0.47 -2.58 -1.35
C TRP A 52 1.22 -1.99 -2.55
N LEU A 53 1.24 -0.65 -2.68
CA LEU A 53 1.95 0.04 -3.77
C LEU A 53 3.46 0.09 -3.50
N PHE A 54 3.85 0.49 -2.29
CA PHE A 54 5.25 0.74 -1.95
C PHE A 54 6.08 -0.54 -1.87
N ASP A 55 5.43 -1.69 -1.76
CA ASP A 55 6.07 -3.01 -1.74
C ASP A 55 6.51 -3.49 -3.15
N HIS A 56 6.54 -2.55 -4.10
CA HIS A 56 7.06 -2.75 -5.46
C HIS A 56 8.15 -1.72 -5.82
N ALA A 57 8.54 -0.83 -4.90
CA ALA A 57 9.65 0.07 -5.12
C ALA A 57 10.98 -0.69 -5.09
N THR A 58 11.74 -0.68 -6.19
CA THR A 58 13.02 -1.41 -6.29
C THR A 58 14.23 -0.57 -5.90
N SER A 59 13.99 0.71 -5.63
CA SER A 59 14.98 1.68 -5.15
C SER A 59 14.32 2.76 -4.30
N LEU A 60 15.13 3.54 -3.58
CA LEU A 60 14.63 4.74 -2.89
C LEU A 60 14.05 5.78 -3.87
N ALA A 61 14.58 5.87 -5.09
CA ALA A 61 14.06 6.77 -6.12
C ALA A 61 12.65 6.36 -6.57
N ASP A 62 12.39 5.06 -6.76
CA ASP A 62 11.05 4.54 -7.06
C ASP A 62 10.08 4.88 -5.92
N LEU A 63 10.50 4.64 -4.67
CA LEU A 63 9.70 4.92 -3.49
C LEU A 63 9.36 6.41 -3.38
N GLU A 64 10.35 7.27 -3.58
CA GLU A 64 10.15 8.72 -3.59
C GLU A 64 9.20 9.16 -4.71
N ALA A 65 9.33 8.60 -5.91
CA ALA A 65 8.42 8.90 -7.02
C ALA A 65 6.96 8.49 -6.72
N MET A 66 6.76 7.31 -6.12
CA MET A 66 5.45 6.87 -5.66
C MET A 66 4.86 7.83 -4.60
N TRP A 67 5.66 8.26 -3.64
CA TRP A 67 5.21 9.24 -2.64
C TRP A 67 4.95 10.63 -3.23
N ARG A 68 5.73 11.07 -4.23
CA ARG A 68 5.48 12.31 -4.97
C ARG A 68 4.12 12.25 -5.66
N ASN A 69 3.76 11.11 -6.25
CA ASN A 69 2.43 10.90 -6.81
C ASN A 69 1.35 11.04 -5.74
N VAL A 70 1.51 10.44 -4.55
CA VAL A 70 0.56 10.60 -3.45
C VAL A 70 0.42 12.07 -3.04
N ALA A 71 1.54 12.72 -2.71
CA ALA A 71 1.57 14.08 -2.19
C ALA A 71 1.04 15.11 -3.21
N ALA A 72 1.33 14.92 -4.49
CA ALA A 72 0.87 15.79 -5.55
C ALA A 72 -0.64 15.66 -5.79
N ASN A 73 -1.23 14.49 -5.50
CA ASN A 73 -2.64 14.19 -5.76
C ASN A 73 -3.57 14.49 -4.57
N LEU A 74 -3.03 14.80 -3.39
CA LEU A 74 -3.83 15.24 -2.25
C LEU A 74 -4.16 16.73 -2.33
N LYS A 75 -5.40 17.08 -1.97
CA LYS A 75 -5.74 18.48 -1.63
C LYS A 75 -4.95 18.92 -0.39
N PRO A 76 -4.68 20.22 -0.19
CA PRO A 76 -4.30 20.73 1.13
C PRO A 76 -5.31 20.28 2.18
N GLY A 77 -4.83 19.72 3.29
CA GLY A 77 -5.67 19.11 4.32
C GLY A 77 -6.27 17.73 4.00
N GLY A 78 -6.06 17.22 2.79
CA GLY A 78 -6.46 15.87 2.37
C GLY A 78 -5.72 14.77 3.13
N LYS A 79 -6.27 13.56 3.12
CA LYS A 79 -5.76 12.43 3.92
C LYS A 79 -5.10 11.36 3.07
N PHE A 80 -3.94 10.92 3.51
CA PHE A 80 -3.34 9.68 3.04
C PHE A 80 -3.86 8.51 3.90
N LEU A 81 -4.09 7.37 3.25
CA LEU A 81 -4.34 6.08 3.88
C LEU A 81 -3.59 5.00 3.10
N GLY A 82 -2.75 4.20 3.74
CA GLY A 82 -2.04 3.16 3.02
C GLY A 82 -1.60 2.00 3.89
N VAL A 83 -1.25 0.92 3.21
CA VAL A 83 -0.66 -0.27 3.82
C VAL A 83 0.84 -0.23 3.57
N ARG A 84 1.62 -0.51 4.61
CA ARG A 84 3.07 -0.65 4.53
C ARG A 84 3.45 -1.97 5.17
N ALA A 85 4.19 -2.80 4.46
CA ALA A 85 4.80 -3.97 5.08
C ALA A 85 5.83 -3.53 6.13
N THR A 86 5.92 -4.24 7.25
CA THR A 86 6.79 -3.90 8.40
C THR A 86 7.72 -5.07 8.70
N ASN A 87 7.27 -6.08 9.44
CA ASN A 87 8.09 -7.25 9.70
C ASN A 87 7.96 -8.32 8.60
N ILE A 88 8.74 -8.17 7.53
CA ILE A 88 8.81 -9.13 6.42
C ILE A 88 9.24 -10.54 6.88
N ARG A 89 10.00 -10.63 7.98
CA ARG A 89 10.56 -11.88 8.51
C ARG A 89 9.76 -12.45 9.68
N ALA A 90 8.55 -11.95 9.94
CA ALA A 90 7.71 -12.45 11.02
C ALA A 90 7.47 -13.98 10.86
N PRO A 91 7.69 -14.82 11.89
CA PRO A 91 7.68 -16.27 11.74
C PRO A 91 6.40 -16.86 11.15
N TYR A 92 5.23 -16.29 11.49
CA TYR A 92 3.93 -16.75 10.99
C TYR A 92 3.74 -16.52 9.48
N MET A 93 4.54 -15.63 8.88
CA MET A 93 4.55 -15.40 7.44
C MET A 93 5.25 -16.52 6.68
N SER A 94 6.08 -17.34 7.32
CA SER A 94 6.68 -18.51 6.64
C SER A 94 5.69 -19.66 6.46
N VAL A 95 4.67 -19.74 7.32
CA VAL A 95 3.65 -20.81 7.33
C VAL A 95 2.31 -20.39 6.76
N GLY A 96 2.13 -19.09 6.47
CA GLY A 96 0.96 -18.58 5.78
C GLY A 96 -0.32 -18.50 6.62
N LYS A 97 -0.18 -18.32 7.94
CA LYS A 97 -1.30 -18.27 8.91
C LYS A 97 -2.45 -17.35 8.45
N TYR A 98 -2.12 -16.22 7.82
CA TYR A 98 -3.08 -15.19 7.40
C TYR A 98 -3.30 -15.15 5.87
N GLY A 99 -3.06 -16.27 5.18
CA GLY A 99 -3.41 -16.45 3.76
C GLY A 99 -2.33 -16.02 2.75
N VAL A 100 -1.18 -15.51 3.23
CA VAL A 100 -0.01 -15.23 2.39
C VAL A 100 1.28 -15.67 3.06
N THR A 101 2.28 -16.07 2.27
CA THR A 101 3.62 -16.42 2.73
C THR A 101 4.67 -15.45 2.21
N PHE A 102 5.68 -15.12 3.02
CA PHE A 102 6.88 -14.41 2.56
C PHE A 102 8.09 -15.35 2.60
N THR A 103 8.70 -15.58 1.44
CA THR A 103 9.84 -16.49 1.26
C THR A 103 10.96 -15.82 0.48
N GLU A 104 12.14 -16.45 0.44
CA GLU A 104 13.28 -15.97 -0.38
C GLU A 104 13.66 -14.52 -0.06
N VAL A 105 13.67 -14.17 1.23
CA VAL A 105 13.96 -12.80 1.68
C VAL A 105 15.46 -12.51 1.54
N GLU A 106 15.80 -11.59 0.66
CA GLU A 106 17.17 -11.18 0.35
C GLU A 106 17.33 -9.66 0.50
N GLU A 107 18.51 -9.20 0.87
CA GLU A 107 18.83 -7.77 0.90
C GLU A 107 19.07 -7.23 -0.51
N ILE A 108 18.67 -5.97 -0.73
CA ILE A 108 18.92 -5.22 -1.97
C ILE A 108 19.57 -3.86 -1.64
N PRO A 109 20.22 -3.20 -2.62
CA PRO A 109 20.81 -1.88 -2.41
C PRO A 109 19.79 -0.83 -1.91
N GLY A 110 20.27 0.17 -1.17
CA GLY A 110 19.44 1.31 -0.75
C GLY A 110 18.63 1.06 0.53
N PRO A 111 19.26 0.50 1.56
CA PRO A 111 18.67 -0.49 2.49
C PRO A 111 17.25 -0.97 2.13
N GLY A 112 17.15 -2.12 1.48
CA GLY A 112 15.85 -2.73 1.14
C GLY A 112 15.88 -4.25 1.20
N LEU A 113 14.69 -4.84 1.11
CA LEU A 113 14.47 -6.28 1.00
C LEU A 113 13.77 -6.59 -0.32
N LYS A 114 14.10 -7.72 -0.93
CA LYS A 114 13.28 -8.39 -1.94
C LYS A 114 12.84 -9.75 -1.40
N TYR A 115 11.64 -10.18 -1.77
CA TYR A 115 11.06 -11.44 -1.30
C TYR A 115 9.97 -11.92 -2.27
N VAL A 116 9.56 -13.17 -2.11
CA VAL A 116 8.43 -13.75 -2.83
C VAL A 116 7.21 -13.74 -1.92
N CYS A 117 6.12 -13.14 -2.39
CA CYS A 117 4.80 -13.20 -1.77
C CYS A 117 4.00 -14.33 -2.42
N GLY A 118 3.71 -15.39 -1.65
CA GLY A 118 2.83 -16.48 -2.06
C GLY A 118 1.41 -16.25 -1.55
N CYS A 119 0.42 -16.23 -2.43
CA CYS A 119 -0.99 -16.14 -2.08
C CYS A 119 -1.62 -17.54 -2.01
N LEU A 120 -2.16 -17.90 -0.85
CA LEU A 120 -2.73 -19.22 -0.56
C LEU A 120 -4.18 -19.35 -1.05
N THR A 121 -4.44 -18.90 -2.27
CA THR A 121 -5.73 -19.04 -2.96
C THR A 121 -5.85 -20.40 -3.64
N GLN A 122 -6.99 -20.66 -4.29
CA GLN A 122 -7.18 -21.83 -5.15
C GLN A 122 -7.53 -21.38 -6.59
N PRO A 123 -6.62 -21.54 -7.57
CA PRO A 123 -5.25 -22.04 -7.43
C PRO A 123 -4.34 -21.04 -6.70
N PRO A 124 -3.25 -21.50 -6.06
CA PRO A 124 -2.28 -20.61 -5.46
C PRO A 124 -1.48 -19.90 -6.55
N PHE A 125 -0.96 -18.71 -6.24
CA PHE A 125 -0.05 -17.96 -7.11
C PHE A 125 0.98 -17.21 -6.28
N ALA A 126 2.08 -16.78 -6.90
CA ALA A 126 3.12 -16.02 -6.23
C ALA A 126 3.66 -14.90 -7.13
N PHE A 127 4.25 -13.88 -6.51
CA PHE A 127 4.90 -12.76 -7.20
C PHE A 127 6.05 -12.21 -6.37
N GLY A 128 7.00 -11.55 -7.06
CA GLY A 128 8.08 -10.83 -6.40
C GLY A 128 7.60 -9.52 -5.80
N ALA A 129 8.08 -9.22 -4.59
CA ALA A 129 7.84 -7.98 -3.88
C ALA A 129 9.16 -7.43 -3.32
N THR A 130 9.15 -6.15 -3.00
CA THR A 130 10.25 -5.45 -2.36
C THR A 130 9.74 -4.69 -1.14
N SER A 131 10.63 -4.22 -0.28
CA SER A 131 10.28 -3.24 0.74
C SER A 131 11.54 -2.47 1.11
N MET A 132 11.52 -1.15 0.94
CA MET A 132 12.63 -0.29 1.33
C MET A 132 12.55 0.04 2.82
N GLU A 133 13.69 0.31 3.46
CA GLU A 133 13.75 0.60 4.90
C GLU A 133 12.86 1.74 5.33
N SER A 134 12.83 2.83 4.55
CA SER A 134 11.89 3.93 4.78
C SER A 134 10.45 3.42 4.91
N THR A 135 10.03 2.43 4.11
CA THR A 135 8.70 1.79 4.22
C THR A 135 8.59 0.93 5.48
N TYR A 136 9.45 -0.08 5.65
CA TYR A 136 9.24 -1.11 6.68
C TYR A 136 9.62 -0.70 8.11
N SER A 137 10.44 0.33 8.27
CA SER A 137 10.76 0.93 9.57
C SER A 137 9.73 1.97 10.03
N LEU A 138 8.76 2.32 9.16
CA LEU A 138 7.81 3.41 9.39
C LEU A 138 8.47 4.78 9.63
N ALA A 139 9.66 5.04 9.05
CA ALA A 139 10.43 6.27 9.29
C ALA A 139 9.71 7.58 8.86
N ASP A 140 8.85 7.50 7.85
CA ASP A 140 8.09 8.63 7.27
C ASP A 140 8.97 9.77 6.71
N ASP A 141 10.28 9.56 6.58
CA ASP A 141 11.28 10.53 6.14
C ASP A 141 10.97 11.11 4.76
N ILE A 142 10.73 10.25 3.77
CA ILE A 142 10.38 10.64 2.39
C ILE A 142 9.07 11.44 2.35
N PRO A 143 7.93 10.92 2.83
CA PRO A 143 6.67 11.65 2.68
C PRO A 143 6.58 12.92 3.55
N ARG A 144 7.30 13.00 4.68
CA ARG A 144 7.43 14.26 5.45
C ARG A 144 8.14 15.33 4.64
N GLY A 145 9.21 14.98 3.92
CA GLY A 145 9.87 15.89 2.98
C GLY A 145 8.95 16.39 1.85
N LEU A 146 7.85 15.69 1.58
CA LEU A 146 6.84 16.04 0.58
C LEU A 146 5.60 16.74 1.18
N GLY A 147 5.67 17.11 2.46
CA GLY A 147 4.63 17.87 3.16
C GLY A 147 3.46 17.03 3.66
N LEU A 148 3.64 15.73 3.85
CA LEU A 148 2.71 14.93 4.67
C LEU A 148 3.09 15.07 6.14
N VAL A 149 2.09 15.17 7.01
CA VAL A 149 2.20 15.37 8.46
C VAL A 149 1.19 14.49 9.19
N ASP A 150 1.20 14.54 10.53
CA ASP A 150 0.23 13.83 11.39
C ASP A 150 0.12 12.32 11.12
N PHE A 151 1.26 11.66 10.93
CA PHE A 151 1.31 10.22 10.72
C PHE A 151 0.83 9.46 11.95
N ALA A 152 -0.02 8.47 11.73
CA ALA A 152 -0.45 7.53 12.76
C ALA A 152 -0.62 6.13 12.18
N VAL A 153 -0.30 5.12 12.97
CA VAL A 153 -0.63 3.72 12.70
C VAL A 153 -2.00 3.43 13.28
N ILE A 154 -2.88 2.81 12.50
CA ILE A 154 -4.19 2.36 12.99
C ILE A 154 -3.99 1.08 13.81
N PRO A 155 -4.41 1.05 15.09
CA PRO A 155 -4.20 -0.10 15.96
C PRO A 155 -5.07 -1.28 15.54
N ALA A 156 -4.43 -2.33 15.02
CA ALA A 156 -5.11 -3.56 14.60
C ALA A 156 -5.97 -4.18 15.72
N ALA A 157 -5.47 -4.13 16.96
CA ALA A 157 -6.14 -4.64 18.15
C ALA A 157 -7.52 -4.01 18.42
N GLU A 158 -7.80 -2.82 17.91
CA GLU A 158 -9.08 -2.14 18.09
C GLU A 158 -10.12 -2.53 17.02
N THR A 159 -9.70 -3.21 15.95
CA THR A 159 -10.62 -3.66 14.90
C THR A 159 -11.57 -4.72 15.44
N GLU A 160 -12.81 -4.72 14.95
CA GLU A 160 -13.81 -5.74 15.33
C GLU A 160 -13.32 -7.17 15.03
N LEU A 161 -12.67 -7.36 13.88
CA LEU A 161 -12.13 -8.65 13.46
C LEU A 161 -11.13 -9.22 14.47
N VAL A 162 -10.21 -8.38 14.96
CA VAL A 162 -9.20 -8.80 15.94
C VAL A 162 -9.81 -9.00 17.32
N ARG A 163 -10.73 -8.13 17.76
CA ARG A 163 -11.40 -8.27 19.05
C ARG A 163 -12.28 -9.51 19.15
N ASN A 164 -12.83 -9.98 18.03
CA ASN A 164 -13.67 -11.16 17.99
C ASN A 164 -12.88 -12.49 18.03
N ASP A 165 -11.57 -12.46 17.76
CA ASP A 165 -10.71 -13.65 17.81
C ASP A 165 -9.26 -13.29 18.18
N THR A 166 -9.06 -12.87 19.43
CA THR A 166 -7.76 -12.37 19.89
C THR A 166 -6.67 -13.44 19.86
N GLU A 167 -7.02 -14.72 20.01
CA GLU A 167 -6.05 -15.83 19.98
C GLU A 167 -5.54 -16.06 18.56
N PHE A 168 -6.42 -16.09 17.57
CA PHE A 168 -6.01 -16.22 16.17
C PHE A 168 -5.14 -15.04 15.73
N TRP A 169 -5.44 -13.82 16.16
CA TRP A 169 -4.72 -12.60 15.76
C TRP A 169 -3.50 -12.24 16.63
N ALA A 170 -3.20 -13.03 17.68
CA ALA A 170 -2.14 -12.71 18.64
C ALA A 170 -0.78 -12.47 17.97
N ASP A 171 -0.37 -13.31 17.02
CA ASP A 171 0.92 -13.16 16.32
C ASP A 171 0.98 -11.84 15.53
N PHE A 172 -0.10 -11.50 14.82
CA PHE A 172 -0.18 -10.26 14.06
C PHE A 172 -0.18 -9.02 14.95
N VAL A 173 -0.88 -9.05 16.09
CA VAL A 173 -0.93 -7.93 17.03
C VAL A 173 0.42 -7.72 17.72
N ASN A 174 1.09 -8.79 18.10
CA ASN A 174 2.36 -8.73 18.83
C ASN A 174 3.55 -8.42 17.92
N ASP A 175 3.53 -8.88 16.67
CA ASP A 175 4.61 -8.73 15.70
C ASP A 175 4.07 -8.51 14.28
N PRO A 176 3.50 -7.33 13.98
CA PRO A 176 2.79 -7.08 12.72
C PRO A 176 3.72 -7.13 11.51
N ASN A 177 3.31 -7.88 10.48
CA ASN A 177 3.97 -7.92 9.17
C ASN A 177 3.55 -6.76 8.25
N LEU A 178 2.49 -6.05 8.61
CA LEU A 178 2.00 -4.84 7.94
C LEU A 178 1.43 -3.85 8.95
N ALA A 179 1.43 -2.57 8.59
CA ALA A 179 0.73 -1.51 9.27
C ALA A 179 -0.21 -0.77 8.32
N VAL A 180 -1.38 -0.38 8.83
CA VAL A 180 -2.23 0.62 8.17
C VAL A 180 -1.83 1.98 8.70
N VAL A 181 -1.41 2.87 7.81
CA VAL A 181 -0.90 4.20 8.14
C VAL A 181 -1.82 5.26 7.56
N VAL A 182 -2.11 6.28 8.35
CA VAL A 182 -2.79 7.50 7.93
C VAL A 182 -1.87 8.69 8.10
N ALA A 183 -2.04 9.70 7.24
CA ALA A 183 -1.37 10.98 7.35
C ALA A 183 -2.22 12.08 6.71
N LYS A 184 -1.80 13.33 6.83
CA LYS A 184 -2.48 14.49 6.28
C LYS A 184 -1.53 15.30 5.40
N LYS A 185 -2.04 15.88 4.31
CA LYS A 185 -1.30 16.90 3.55
C LYS A 185 -1.38 18.24 4.29
N ALA A 186 -0.22 18.82 4.63
CA ALA A 186 -0.14 20.16 5.21
C ALA A 186 -0.71 21.23 4.28
#